data_AF-Q9QZI5-F1
#
_entry.id   AF-Q9QZI5-F1
#
_cell.length_a   1.000
_cell.length_b   1.000
_cell.length_c   1.000
_cell.angle_alpha   90.00
_cell.angle_beta   90.00
_cell.angle_gamma   90.00
#
_symmetry.space_group_name_H-M   'P 1'
#
loop_
_entity.id
_entity.type
_entity.pdbx_description
1 polymer ?
#
loop_
_entity_poly.entity_id
_entity_poly.type
_entity_poly.pdbx_seq_one_letter_code
_entity_poly.pdbx_strand_id
1 'polypeptide(L)' 'ERREDKILLNACCPGWVRTDMAGPKATKSPEEGAETPVYLALLPPGAEGPHGQFVQDKKVEPW' A
#
# COMPACT_ATOMS: atom_id res chain seq x y z
N GLU A 1 12.40 -7.60 -16.21
CA GLU A 1 11.03 -7.13 -15.87
C GLU A 1 10.04 -7.80 -16.83
N ARG A 2 8.95 -8.40 -16.34
CA ARG A 2 7.94 -9.09 -17.16
C ARG A 2 6.74 -8.16 -17.42
N ARG A 3 6.97 -7.10 -18.21
CA ARG A 3 5.94 -6.06 -18.44
C ARG A 3 4.70 -6.59 -19.16
N GLU A 4 4.88 -7.58 -20.03
CA GLU A 4 3.78 -8.23 -20.77
C GLU A 4 2.77 -8.93 -19.84
N ASP A 5 3.21 -9.42 -18.68
CA ASP A 5 2.34 -10.09 -17.69
C ASP A 5 1.46 -9.08 -16.92
N LYS A 6 1.68 -7.76 -17.10
CA LYS A 6 0.95 -6.66 -16.45
C LYS A 6 0.90 -6.75 -14.91
N ILE A 7 1.96 -7.28 -14.31
CA ILE A 7 2.10 -7.36 -12.84
C ILE A 7 2.51 -6.00 -12.29
N LEU A 8 1.78 -5.52 -11.29
CA LEU A 8 2.12 -4.32 -10.53
C LEU A 8 2.73 -4.69 -9.18
N LEU A 9 3.85 -4.06 -8.82
CA LEU A 9 4.56 -4.26 -7.56
C LEU A 9 4.89 -2.90 -6.96
N ASN A 10 4.57 -2.67 -5.70
CA ASN A 10 4.86 -1.43 -4.99
C ASN A 10 5.23 -1.72 -3.54
N ALA A 11 6.00 -0.82 -2.92
CA ALA A 11 6.15 -0.74 -1.48
C ALA A 11 5.06 0.16 -0.92
N CYS A 12 4.66 -0.05 0.34
CA CYS A 12 3.71 0.84 1.00
C CYS A 12 3.93 0.97 2.49
N CYS A 13 3.43 2.07 3.05
CA CYS A 13 3.34 2.30 4.48
C CYS A 13 1.87 2.23 4.92
N PRO A 14 1.49 1.33 5.85
CA PRO A 14 0.14 1.30 6.42
C PRO A 14 -0.12 2.45 7.39
N GLY A 15 0.91 3.23 7.75
CA GLY A 15 0.90 4.20 8.83
C GLY A 15 1.18 3.54 10.19
N TRP A 16 0.91 4.28 11.27
CA TRP A 16 1.09 3.77 12.63
C TRP A 16 -0.20 3.10 13.12
N VAL A 17 -0.24 1.77 13.08
CA VAL A 17 -1.44 0.94 13.26
C VAL A 17 -1.49 0.28 14.64
N ARG A 18 -2.65 0.26 15.30
CA ARG A 18 -2.88 -0.41 16.59
C ARG A 18 -2.88 -1.93 16.46
N THR A 19 -1.68 -2.51 16.52
CA THR A 19 -1.43 -3.96 16.55
C THR A 19 -0.55 -4.31 17.74
N ASP A 20 -0.30 -5.60 17.98
CA ASP A 20 0.63 -6.05 19.02
C ASP A 20 2.05 -5.48 18.86
N MET A 21 2.46 -5.16 17.63
CA MET A 21 3.77 -4.57 17.33
C MET A 21 3.90 -3.12 17.79
N ALA A 22 2.83 -2.32 17.68
CA ALA A 22 2.86 -0.87 17.88
C ALA A 22 2.10 -0.40 19.13
N GLY A 23 1.23 -1.25 19.68
CA GLY A 23 0.45 -1.00 20.89
C GLY A 23 -0.79 -0.09 20.68
N PRO A 24 -1.57 0.13 21.74
CA PRO A 24 -2.88 0.77 21.67
C PRO A 24 -2.83 2.29 21.41
N LYS A 25 -1.65 2.92 21.55
CA LYS A 25 -1.47 4.37 21.33
C LYS A 25 -1.30 4.77 19.86
N ALA A 26 -1.16 3.80 18.96
CA ALA A 26 -1.04 4.08 17.54
C ALA A 26 -2.30 4.74 16.98
N THR A 27 -2.14 5.57 15.96
CA THR A 27 -3.21 6.47 15.49
C THR A 27 -4.29 5.75 14.69
N LYS A 28 -3.92 4.72 13.91
CA LYS A 28 -4.85 3.99 13.03
C LYS A 28 -5.34 2.68 13.62
N SER A 29 -6.58 2.28 13.33
CA SER A 29 -7.06 0.90 13.52
C SER A 29 -6.45 -0.05 12.48
N PRO A 30 -6.47 -1.37 12.69
CA PRO A 30 -6.10 -2.34 11.66
C PRO A 30 -6.85 -2.16 10.34
N GLU A 31 -8.14 -1.83 10.39
CA GLU A 31 -8.98 -1.58 9.21
C GLU A 31 -8.50 -0.34 8.43
N GLU A 32 -8.20 0.76 9.13
CA GLU A 32 -7.64 1.98 8.53
C GLU A 32 -6.22 1.73 7.97
N GLY A 33 -5.43 0.91 8.66
CA GLY A 33 -4.08 0.51 8.23
C GLY A 33 -4.07 -0.37 6.98
N ALA A 34 -5.11 -1.17 6.78
CA ALA A 34 -5.25 -2.07 5.63
C ALA A 34 -5.61 -1.33 4.33
N GLU A 35 -6.08 -0.09 4.39
CA GLU A 35 -6.59 0.63 3.23
C GLU A 35 -5.60 0.76 2.06
N THR A 36 -4.35 1.17 2.33
CA THR A 36 -3.34 1.35 1.26
C THR A 36 -2.87 0.01 0.69
N PRO A 37 -2.54 -1.00 1.52
CA PRO A 37 -2.24 -2.35 1.03
C PRO A 37 -3.37 -2.95 0.17
N VAL A 38 -4.62 -2.85 0.62
CA VAL A 38 -5.79 -3.37 -0.11
C VAL A 38 -6.02 -2.61 -1.42
N TYR A 39 -5.87 -1.28 -1.41
CA TYR A 39 -5.91 -0.47 -2.62
C TYR A 39 -4.89 -0.93 -3.67
N LEU A 40 -3.65 -1.20 -3.27
CA LEU A 40 -2.59 -1.68 -4.17
C LEU A 40 -2.83 -3.10 -4.66
N ALA A 41 -3.38 -3.97 -3.81
CA ALA A 41 -3.71 -5.35 -4.18
C ALA A 41 -4.89 -5.42 -5.17
N LEU A 42 -5.76 -4.42 -5.17
CA LEU A 42 -6.98 -4.37 -5.99
C LEU A 42 -6.92 -3.32 -7.11
N LEU A 43 -5.71 -2.94 -7.56
CA LEU A 43 -5.58 -2.07 -8.72
C LEU A 43 -6.32 -2.68 -9.93
N PRO A 44 -7.04 -1.86 -10.72
CA PRO A 44 -7.85 -2.37 -11.82
C PRO A 44 -7.02 -3.20 -12.81
N PRO A 45 -7.60 -4.26 -13.41
CA PRO A 45 -6.96 -4.98 -14.49
C PRO A 45 -6.55 -4.03 -15.63
N GLY A 46 -5.28 -4.12 -16.05
CA GLY A 46 -4.73 -3.25 -17.09
C GLY A 46 -4.33 -1.85 -16.61
N ALA A 47 -4.37 -1.55 -15.30
CA ALA A 47 -3.76 -0.35 -14.76
C ALA A 47 -2.25 -0.31 -15.10
N GLU A 48 -1.76 0.84 -15.54
CA GLU A 48 -0.35 1.04 -15.88
C GLU A 48 0.49 1.47 -14.66
N GLY A 49 -0.15 1.79 -13.54
CA GLY A 49 0.53 2.13 -12.30
C GLY A 49 -0.41 2.29 -11.10
N PRO A 50 0.16 2.54 -9.90
CA PRO A 50 1.60 2.70 -9.63
C PRO A 50 2.39 1.39 -9.82
N HIS A 51 3.66 1.51 -10.24
CA HIS A 51 4.63 0.40 -10.34
C HIS A 51 6.01 0.84 -9.85
N GLY A 52 6.63 0.05 -8.97
CA GLY A 52 7.93 0.32 -8.39
C GLY A 52 7.96 1.53 -7.45
N GLN A 53 6.82 1.96 -6.92
CA GLN A 53 6.70 3.16 -6.10
C GLN A 53 6.64 2.85 -4.60
N PHE A 54 6.92 3.86 -3.77
CA PHE A 54 6.51 3.89 -2.37
C PHE A 54 5.19 4.64 -2.25
N VAL A 55 4.21 4.00 -1.60
CA VAL A 55 2.85 4.52 -1.51
C VAL A 55 2.40 4.62 -0.05
N GLN A 56 1.92 5.79 0.35
CA GLN A 56 1.32 6.04 1.66
C GLN A 56 0.01 6.81 1.48
N ASP A 57 -1.03 6.43 2.24
CA ASP A 57 -2.35 7.06 2.18
C ASP A 57 -2.89 7.17 0.73
N LYS A 58 -2.67 6.10 -0.06
CA LYS A 58 -3.03 5.97 -1.49
C LYS A 58 -2.36 7.03 -2.40
N LYS A 59 -1.24 7.62 -1.97
CA LYS A 59 -0.44 8.60 -2.74
C LYS A 59 0.97 8.08 -2.94
N VAL A 60 1.57 8.40 -4.09
CA VAL A 60 2.98 8.12 -4.36
C VAL A 60 3.83 9.13 -3.60
N GLU A 61 4.76 8.63 -2.80
CA GLU A 61 5.73 9.41 -2.06
C GLU A 61 7.14 9.20 -2.67
N PRO A 62 8.02 10.21 -2.63
CA PRO A 62 9.42 10.04 -2.99
C PRO A 62 10.07 8.93 -2.16
N TRP A 63 10.86 8.08 -2.81
CA TRP A 63 11.64 7.02 -2.16
C TRP A 63 12.76 7.60 -1.30
#